data_AF-A0A4R1TY64-F1
#
_entry.id   AF-A0A4R1TY64-F1
#
_cell.length_a   1.000
_cell.length_b   1.000
_cell.length_c   1.000
_cell.angle_alpha   90.00
_cell.angle_beta   90.00
_cell.angle_gamma   90.00
#
_symmetry.space_group_name_H-M   'P 1'
#
loop_
_entity.id
_entity.type
_entity.pdbx_description
1 polymer ?
#
loop_
_entity_poly.entity_id
_entity_poly.type
_entity_poly.pdbx_seq_one_letter_code
_entity_poly.pdbx_strand_id
1 'polypeptide(L)' 'MDLNYILCREQTSLHNARVATSSFARMAHEGLAKAYGELLAASTVDRRPN' A
#
# COMPACT_ATOMS: atom_id res chain seq x y z
N MET A 1 12.76 1.07 4.62
CA MET A 1 12.22 -0.18 4.05
C MET A 1 12.60 -0.22 2.59
N ASP A 2 12.86 -1.41 2.04
CA ASP A 2 13.06 -1.56 0.59
C ASP A 2 11.74 -1.39 -0.18
N LEU A 3 11.81 -0.94 -1.43
CA LEU A 3 10.65 -0.77 -2.32
C LEU A 3 9.86 -2.08 -2.48
N ASN A 4 10.56 -3.22 -2.58
CA ASN A 4 9.89 -4.53 -2.70
C ASN A 4 9.07 -4.87 -1.45
N TYR A 5 9.56 -4.47 -0.27
CA TYR A 5 8.81 -4.66 0.97
C TYR A 5 7.52 -3.83 0.94
N ILE A 6 7.60 -2.55 0.54
CA ILE A 6 6.44 -1.66 0.52
C ILE A 6 5.40 -2.16 -0.50
N LEU A 7 5.84 -2.56 -1.70
CA LEU A 7 4.98 -3.17 -2.73
C LEU A 7 4.28 -4.43 -2.23
N CYS A 8 5.03 -5.33 -1.58
CA CYS A 8 4.46 -6.57 -1.04
C CYS A 8 3.39 -6.28 0.02
N ARG A 9 3.62 -5.28 0.88
CA ARG A 9 2.67 -4.87 1.92
C ARG A 9 1.42 -4.18 1.36
N GLU A 10 1.58 -3.35 0.34
CA GLU A 10 0.46 -2.74 -0.38
C GLU A 10 -0.44 -3.83 -0.99
N GLN A 11 0.13 -4.75 -1.77
CA GLN A 11 -0.60 -5.83 -2.42
C GLN A 11 -1.31 -6.75 -1.42
N THR A 12 -0.62 -7.09 -0.31
CA THR A 12 -1.23 -7.87 0.77
C THR A 12 -2.43 -7.13 1.38
N SER A 13 -2.30 -5.83 1.61
CA SER A 13 -3.39 -5.02 2.19
C SER A 13 -4.57 -4.92 1.23
N LEU A 14 -4.33 -4.73 -0.08
CA LEU A 14 -5.37 -4.75 -1.11
C LEU A 14 -6.07 -6.11 -1.18
N HIS A 15 -5.32 -7.21 -1.13
CA HIS A 15 -5.89 -8.56 -1.11
C HIS A 15 -6.79 -8.75 0.12
N ASN A 16 -6.31 -8.36 1.30
CA ASN A 16 -7.05 -8.48 2.55
C ASN A 16 -8.33 -7.62 2.55
N ALA A 17 -8.26 -6.39 2.01
CA ALA A 17 -9.45 -5.56 1.81
C ALA A 17 -10.50 -6.26 0.93
N ARG A 18 -10.05 -6.89 -0.16
CA ARG A 18 -10.92 -7.60 -1.11
C ARG A 18 -11.63 -8.79 -0.49
N VAL A 19 -10.97 -9.54 0.39
CA VAL A 19 -11.52 -10.76 1.00
C VAL A 19 -12.15 -10.53 2.37
N ALA A 20 -12.00 -9.34 2.97
CA ALA A 20 -12.58 -9.01 4.26
C ALA A 20 -14.11 -9.00 4.23
N THR A 21 -14.70 -9.82 5.10
CA THR A 21 -16.16 -9.90 5.31
C THR A 21 -16.67 -8.76 6.19
N SER A 22 -15.87 -8.29 7.15
CA SER A 22 -16.18 -7.15 8.02
C SER A 22 -15.87 -5.82 7.34
N SER A 23 -16.81 -4.87 7.43
CA SER A 23 -16.64 -3.51 6.91
C SER A 23 -15.48 -2.78 7.58
N PHE A 24 -15.33 -2.90 8.90
CA PHE A 24 -14.22 -2.29 9.64
C PHE A 24 -12.86 -2.85 9.19
N ALA A 25 -12.78 -4.18 9.02
CA ALA A 25 -11.55 -4.82 8.55
C ALA A 25 -11.20 -4.37 7.12
N ARG A 26 -12.19 -4.29 6.23
CA ARG A 26 -12.02 -3.77 4.87
C ARG A 26 -11.47 -2.35 4.88
N MET A 27 -12.10 -1.45 5.62
CA MET A 27 -11.66 -0.05 5.73
C MET A 27 -10.23 0.06 6.28
N ALA A 28 -9.87 -0.73 7.28
CA ALA A 28 -8.51 -0.75 7.82
C ALA A 28 -7.48 -1.19 6.77
N HIS A 29 -7.78 -2.25 6.01
CA HIS A 29 -6.90 -2.75 4.96
C HIS A 29 -6.79 -1.79 3.77
N GLU A 30 -7.89 -1.12 3.39
CA GLU A 30 -7.87 -0.06 2.37
C GLU A 30 -7.01 1.13 2.81
N GLY A 31 -7.14 1.55 4.07
CA GLY A 31 -6.31 2.62 4.66
C GLY A 31 -4.82 2.27 4.64
N LEU A 32 -4.46 1.03 4.98
CA LEU A 32 -3.09 0.55 4.91
C LEU A 32 -2.57 0.51 3.47
N ALA A 33 -3.36 -0.01 2.53
CA ALA A 33 -2.99 -0.03 1.12
C ALA A 33 -2.70 1.37 0.59
N LYS A 34 -3.58 2.34 0.91
CA LYS A 34 -3.38 3.75 0.53
C LYS A 34 -2.08 4.32 1.10
N ALA A 35 -1.80 4.11 2.38
CA ALA A 35 -0.57 4.61 3.01
C ALA A 35 0.69 4.02 2.36
N TYR A 36 0.69 2.73 1.99
CA TYR A 36 1.80 2.14 1.26
C TYR A 36 1.95 2.68 -0.15
N GLY A 37 0.84 2.93 -0.87
CA GLY A 37 0.86 3.59 -2.18
C GLY A 37 1.45 5.00 -2.13
N GLU A 38 1.14 5.78 -1.08
CA GLU A 38 1.74 7.10 -0.85
C GLU A 38 3.26 7.01 -0.60
N LEU A 39 3.71 6.02 0.18
CA LEU A 39 5.14 5.78 0.38
C LEU A 39 5.86 5.37 -0.92
N LEU A 40 5.21 4.59 -1.79
CA LEU A 40 5.75 4.23 -3.10
C LEU A 40 5.86 5.45 -4.02
N ALA A 41 4.83 6.30 -4.04
CA ALA A 41 4.87 7.55 -4.79
C ALA A 41 6.02 8.45 -4.31
N ALA A 42 6.18 8.62 -3.00
CA ALA A 42 7.29 9.39 -2.44
C ALA A 42 8.66 8.79 -2.80
N SER A 43 8.78 7.46 -2.78
CA SER A 43 10.04 6.76 -3.08
C SER A 43 10.40 6.76 -4.57
N THR A 44 9.45 7.04 -5.46
CA THR A 44 9.67 7.14 -6.92
C THR A 44 9.92 8.57 -7.39
N VAL A 45 9.49 9.58 -6.62
CA VAL A 45 9.75 11.00 -6.90
C VAL A 45 11.25 11.35 -6.81
N ASP A 46 12.05 10.56 -6.10
CA ASP A 46 13.52 10.75 -5.98
C ASP A 46 14.32 10.31 -7.23
N ARG A 47 13.65 9.85 -8.30
CA ARG A 47 14.29 9.39 -9.56
C ARG A 47 13.86 10.17 -10.81
N ARG A 48 13.77 11.50 -10.74
CA ARG A 48 13.81 12.34 -11.95
C ARG A 48 15.13 13.11 -12.01
N PRO A 49 16.14 12.67 -12.79
CA PRO A 49 17.18 13.58 -13.22
C PRO A 49 16.56 14.61 -14.16
N ASN A 50 16.82 15.88 -13.87
CA ASN A 50 16.67 16.99 -14.80
C ASN A 50 17.67 16.83 -15.96
#